data_AF-A0A660MRU0-F1
#
_entry.id   AF-A0A660MRU0-F1
#
_cell.length_a   1.000
_cell.length_b   1.000
_cell.length_c   1.000
_cell.angle_alpha   90.00
_cell.angle_beta   90.00
_cell.angle_gamma   90.00
#
_symmetry.space_group_name_H-M   'P 1'
#
loop_
_entity.id
_entity.type
_entity.pdbx_description
1 polymer ?
#
loop_
_entity_poly.entity_id
_entity_poly.type
_entity_poly.pdbx_seq_one_letter_code
_entity_poly.pdbx_strand_id
1 'polypeptide(L)'
;MKNKKSAFSIIESVVVIAILALGIIGVFGFFSRSRDFLDGVSAKIEAIEIAREGIEAVENIRNTNWLRFPGNKKFCWNVLNYNSSCILDNDQNTNAEKIKEGANYIVNNVEGVWMLEEKDGSGNFSNPEYRERFIVGKDNNGKYCQKLTSDCKKIPLNYTRKIQIKESDMQEMSVKVVVEWQDQSSSKPRKVEIDNLLKNYKK
;
A
#
# COMPACT_ATOMS: atom_id res chain seq x y z
N MET A 1 18.38 -75.56 -5.08
CA MET A 1 17.92 -74.20 -4.74
C MET A 1 17.31 -73.58 -6.01
N LYS A 2 15.98 -73.46 -6.11
CA LYS A 2 15.31 -72.91 -7.29
C LYS A 2 15.21 -71.38 -7.15
N ASN A 3 16.01 -70.66 -7.94
CA ASN A 3 15.87 -69.21 -8.13
C ASN A 3 14.55 -68.91 -8.84
N LYS A 4 13.53 -68.46 -8.10
CA LYS A 4 12.34 -67.83 -8.70
C LYS A 4 12.76 -66.46 -9.23
N LYS A 5 13.10 -66.37 -10.52
CA LYS A 5 13.19 -65.08 -11.20
C LYS A 5 11.75 -64.58 -11.38
N SER A 6 11.37 -63.51 -10.67
CA SER A 6 10.10 -62.81 -10.86
C SER A 6 10.14 -62.10 -12.22
N ALA A 7 9.57 -62.72 -13.25
CA ALA A 7 9.30 -62.03 -14.49
C ALA A 7 8.19 -61.00 -14.22
N PHE A 8 8.51 -59.71 -14.34
CA PHE A 8 7.54 -58.61 -14.27
C PHE A 8 6.47 -58.83 -15.33
N SER A 9 5.20 -58.81 -14.93
CA SER A 9 4.10 -58.97 -15.88
C SER A 9 3.84 -57.64 -16.62
N ILE A 10 3.44 -57.72 -17.89
CA ILE A 10 3.07 -56.52 -18.69
C ILE A 10 1.96 -55.72 -17.96
N ILE A 11 1.03 -56.41 -17.28
CA ILE A 11 -0.03 -55.77 -16.51
C ILE A 11 0.53 -54.91 -15.37
N GLU A 12 1.59 -55.35 -14.71
CA GLU A 12 2.23 -54.66 -13.59
C GLU A 12 2.90 -53.38 -14.06
N SER A 13 3.53 -53.43 -15.24
CA SER A 13 4.13 -52.25 -15.87
C SER A 13 3.08 -51.20 -16.26
N VAL A 14 1.93 -51.63 -16.80
CA VAL A 14 0.82 -50.72 -17.14
C VAL A 14 0.25 -50.05 -15.89
N VAL A 15 0.09 -50.79 -14.79
CA VAL A 15 -0.38 -50.25 -13.51
C VAL A 15 0.62 -49.23 -12.94
N VAL A 16 1.92 -49.52 -12.99
CA VAL A 16 2.97 -48.59 -12.54
C VAL A 16 2.95 -47.29 -13.36
N ILE A 17 2.83 -47.39 -14.69
CA ILE A 17 2.75 -46.21 -15.56
C ILE A 17 1.50 -45.38 -15.26
N ALA A 18 0.35 -46.03 -15.01
CA ALA A 18 -0.89 -45.33 -14.66
C ALA A 18 -0.76 -44.57 -13.33
N ILE A 19 -0.16 -45.19 -12.31
CA ILE A 19 0.10 -44.53 -11.01
C ILE A 19 1.05 -43.35 -11.18
N LEU A 20 2.12 -43.51 -11.95
CA LEU A 20 3.07 -42.43 -12.24
C LEU A 20 2.41 -41.26 -12.97
N ALA A 21 1.57 -41.54 -13.97
CA ALA A 21 0.85 -40.51 -14.72
C ALA A 21 -0.07 -39.69 -13.82
N LEU A 22 -0.86 -40.36 -12.96
CA LEU A 22 -1.72 -39.69 -11.98
C LEU A 22 -0.91 -38.87 -10.96
N GLY A 23 0.23 -39.40 -10.51
CA GLY A 23 1.16 -38.70 -9.63
C GLY A 23 1.68 -37.39 -10.23
N ILE A 24 2.12 -37.42 -11.50
CA ILE A 24 2.64 -36.24 -12.21
C ILE A 24 1.54 -35.18 -12.37
N ILE A 25 0.33 -35.57 -12.74
CA ILE A 25 -0.82 -34.65 -12.86
C ILE A 25 -1.12 -33.98 -11.50
N GLY A 26 -1.10 -34.76 -10.42
CA GLY A 26 -1.30 -34.24 -9.07
C GLY A 26 -0.25 -33.22 -8.65
N VAL A 27 1.03 -33.51 -8.91
CA VAL A 27 2.14 -32.58 -8.62
C VAL A 27 2.04 -31.30 -9.44
N PHE A 28 1.71 -31.40 -10.73
CA PHE A 28 1.55 -30.22 -11.58
C PHE A 28 0.39 -29.33 -11.13
N GLY A 29 -0.74 -29.93 -10.77
CA GLY A 29 -1.89 -29.19 -10.22
C GLY A 29 -1.57 -28.48 -8.90
N PHE A 30 -0.79 -29.12 -8.03
CA PHE A 30 -0.30 -28.50 -6.80
C PHE A 30 0.65 -27.33 -7.09
N PHE A 31 1.58 -27.50 -8.04
CA PHE A 31 2.54 -26.47 -8.41
C PHE A 31 1.87 -25.19 -8.93
N SER A 32 0.89 -25.33 -9.82
CA SER A 32 0.15 -24.18 -10.35
C SER A 32 -0.56 -23.39 -9.23
N ARG A 33 -1.26 -24.10 -8.33
CA ARG A 33 -1.92 -23.46 -7.18
C ARG A 33 -0.92 -22.81 -6.22
N SER A 34 0.25 -23.43 -6.03
CA SER A 34 1.31 -22.88 -5.21
C SER A 34 1.86 -21.57 -5.78
N ARG A 35 1.97 -21.45 -7.11
CA ARG A 35 2.39 -20.20 -7.75
C ARG A 35 1.37 -19.09 -7.55
N ASP A 36 0.09 -19.37 -7.82
CA ASP A 36 -0.99 -18.38 -7.62
C ASP A 36 -1.01 -17.86 -6.17
N PHE A 37 -0.77 -18.75 -5.21
CA PHE A 37 -0.66 -18.37 -3.81
C PHE A 37 0.53 -17.44 -3.53
N LEU A 38 1.72 -17.76 -4.07
CA LEU A 38 2.92 -16.94 -3.89
C LEU A 38 2.75 -15.55 -4.52
N ASP A 39 2.13 -15.46 -5.69
CA ASP A 39 1.86 -14.19 -6.36
C ASP A 39 0.89 -13.33 -5.53
N GLY A 40 -0.16 -13.95 -4.97
CA GLY A 40 -1.09 -13.27 -4.06
C GLY A 40 -0.43 -12.78 -2.77
N VAL A 41 0.51 -13.56 -2.20
CA VAL A 41 1.29 -13.15 -1.02
C VAL A 41 2.22 -11.99 -1.37
N SER A 42 2.93 -12.06 -2.50
CA SER A 42 3.81 -10.99 -2.96
C SER A 42 3.05 -9.68 -3.14
N ALA A 43 1.89 -9.73 -3.80
CA ALA A 43 1.04 -8.55 -4.01
C ALA A 43 0.55 -7.93 -2.69
N LYS A 44 0.27 -8.77 -1.68
CA LYS A 44 -0.13 -8.31 -0.35
C LYS A 44 1.02 -7.65 0.42
N ILE A 45 2.23 -8.19 0.31
CA ILE A 45 3.43 -7.57 0.91
C ILE A 45 3.67 -6.21 0.28
N GLU A 46 3.60 -6.10 -1.04
CA GLU A 46 3.71 -4.81 -1.75
C GLU A 46 2.66 -3.80 -1.27
N ALA A 47 1.40 -4.22 -1.11
CA ALA A 47 0.34 -3.37 -0.57
C ALA A 47 0.63 -2.87 0.85
N ILE A 48 1.22 -3.70 1.71
CA ILE A 48 1.62 -3.34 3.08
C ILE A 48 2.75 -2.31 3.05
N GLU A 49 3.76 -2.49 2.19
CA GLU A 49 4.86 -1.54 2.03
C GLU A 49 4.38 -0.18 1.52
N ILE A 50 3.47 -0.16 0.53
CA ILE A 50 2.81 1.06 0.04
C ILE A 50 2.05 1.78 1.17
N ALA A 51 1.37 1.01 2.03
CA ALA A 51 0.63 1.55 3.16
C ALA A 51 1.57 2.12 4.25
N ARG A 52 2.67 1.42 4.55
CA ARG A 52 3.71 1.88 5.48
C ARG A 52 4.37 3.17 5.03
N GLU A 53 4.77 3.26 3.76
CA GLU A 53 5.33 4.49 3.19
C GLU A 53 4.34 5.67 3.34
N GLY A 54 3.04 5.42 3.16
CA GLY A 54 2.01 6.45 3.37
C GLY A 54 1.97 6.98 4.81
N ILE A 55 2.13 6.10 5.81
CA ILE A 55 2.20 6.48 7.22
C ILE A 55 3.49 7.26 7.51
N GLU A 56 4.63 6.78 7.00
CA GLU A 56 5.93 7.44 7.16
C GLU A 56 5.94 8.84 6.55
N ALA A 57 5.25 9.03 5.42
CA ALA A 57 5.12 10.34 4.81
C ALA A 57 4.32 11.32 5.68
N VAL A 58 3.20 10.88 6.27
CA VAL A 58 2.41 11.71 7.20
C VAL A 58 3.23 12.04 8.46
N GLU A 59 3.97 11.06 8.98
CA GLU A 59 4.88 11.26 10.11
C GLU A 59 5.98 12.27 9.77
N ASN A 60 6.59 12.17 8.58
CA ASN A 60 7.63 13.09 8.12
C ASN A 60 7.10 14.52 7.98
N ILE A 61 5.93 14.71 7.39
CA ILE A 61 5.29 16.03 7.23
C ILE A 61 5.06 16.65 8.61
N ARG A 62 4.49 15.90 9.54
CA ARG A 62 4.24 16.35 10.90
C ARG A 62 5.53 16.70 11.65
N ASN A 63 6.55 15.85 11.58
CA ASN A 63 7.84 16.10 12.22
C ASN A 63 8.53 17.34 11.62
N THR A 64 8.43 17.51 10.30
CA THR A 64 8.93 18.69 9.59
C THR A 64 8.22 19.96 10.04
N ASN A 65 6.89 19.94 10.19
CA ASN A 65 6.12 21.06 10.72
C ASN A 65 6.58 21.42 12.14
N TRP A 66 6.75 20.42 13.01
CA TRP A 66 7.21 20.65 14.38
C TRP A 66 8.58 21.32 14.46
N LEU A 67 9.50 20.95 13.57
CA LEU A 67 10.84 21.52 13.48
C LEU A 67 10.85 22.92 12.83
N ARG A 68 10.06 23.12 11.77
CA ARG A 68 10.06 24.35 10.97
C ARG A 68 9.22 25.48 11.57
N PHE A 69 8.32 25.20 12.51
CA PHE A 69 7.48 26.19 13.19
C PHE A 69 7.84 26.38 14.68
N PRO A 70 9.09 26.76 15.04
CA PRO A 70 9.48 26.87 16.44
C PRO A 70 8.72 27.97 17.20
N GLY A 71 8.36 29.07 16.52
CA GLY A 71 7.64 30.20 17.10
C GLY A 71 6.14 29.96 17.33
N ASN A 72 5.51 29.05 16.58
CA ASN A 72 4.09 28.78 16.69
C ASN A 72 3.74 27.28 16.53
N LYS A 73 4.27 26.48 17.45
CA LYS A 73 4.00 25.04 17.51
C LYS A 73 2.55 24.68 17.84
N LYS A 74 1.82 25.58 18.51
CA LYS A 74 0.44 25.33 18.96
C LYS A 74 -0.55 25.33 17.80
N PHE A 75 -0.33 26.19 16.79
CA PHE A 75 -1.28 26.36 15.69
C PHE A 75 -0.78 25.80 14.35
N CYS A 76 0.53 25.57 14.18
CA CYS A 76 1.12 25.14 12.90
C CYS A 76 1.55 23.66 12.84
N TRP A 77 1.26 22.86 13.86
CA TRP A 77 1.70 21.46 13.92
C TRP A 77 0.97 20.56 12.90
N ASN A 78 -0.26 20.91 12.52
CA ASN A 78 -1.12 20.15 11.60
C ASN A 78 -1.28 20.81 10.22
N VAL A 79 -0.33 21.64 9.81
CA VAL A 79 -0.36 22.24 8.47
C VAL A 79 -0.18 21.14 7.40
N LEU A 80 -0.98 21.19 6.34
CA LEU A 80 -0.99 20.19 5.27
C LEU A 80 0.37 20.08 4.56
N ASN A 81 0.95 21.22 4.20
CA ASN A 81 2.25 21.35 3.54
C ASN A 81 2.98 22.58 4.09
N TYR A 82 4.32 22.55 4.16
CA TYR A 82 5.09 23.66 4.74
C TYR A 82 4.69 25.02 4.14
N ASN A 83 4.21 25.92 5.01
CA ASN A 83 3.85 27.29 4.66
C ASN A 83 4.46 28.26 5.68
N SER A 84 5.40 29.09 5.24
CA SER A 84 6.11 30.06 6.09
C SER A 84 5.20 31.11 6.71
N SER A 85 4.02 31.39 6.15
CA SER A 85 3.06 32.35 6.72
C SER A 85 2.58 31.94 8.11
N CYS A 86 2.55 30.63 8.39
CA CYS A 86 2.12 30.10 9.68
C CYS A 86 3.02 30.55 10.84
N ILE A 87 4.29 30.93 10.57
CA ILE A 87 5.22 31.43 11.59
C ILE A 87 4.77 32.79 12.14
N LEU A 88 4.15 33.61 11.29
CA LEU A 88 3.81 35.01 11.59
C LEU A 88 2.39 35.15 12.16
N ASP A 89 1.53 34.18 11.86
CA ASP A 89 0.15 34.15 12.31
C ASP A 89 0.09 33.67 13.76
N ASN A 90 0.00 34.57 14.74
CA ASN A 90 -0.10 34.23 16.18
C ASN A 90 -1.51 33.75 16.62
N ASP A 91 -2.38 33.40 15.68
CA ASP A 91 -3.80 33.17 15.91
C ASP A 91 -4.32 31.87 15.26
N GLN A 92 -5.56 31.47 15.55
CA GLN A 92 -6.24 30.32 14.95
C GLN A 92 -6.47 30.49 13.44
N ASN A 93 -6.53 31.74 12.95
CA ASN A 93 -6.71 32.13 11.55
C ASN A 93 -5.39 32.17 10.78
N THR A 94 -4.62 31.09 10.86
CA THR A 94 -3.48 30.88 9.97
C THR A 94 -3.99 30.75 8.54
N ASN A 95 -3.42 31.48 7.57
CA ASN A 95 -3.75 31.29 6.15
C ASN A 95 -3.24 29.95 5.59
N ALA A 96 -2.54 29.16 6.41
CA ALA A 96 -2.04 27.85 6.05
C ALA A 96 -3.16 26.81 6.08
N GLU A 97 -3.28 26.04 4.99
CA GLU A 97 -4.18 24.89 4.91
C GLU A 97 -3.81 23.86 5.98
N LYS A 98 -4.79 23.48 6.80
CA LYS A 98 -4.64 22.47 7.84
C LYS A 98 -5.14 21.12 7.35
N ILE A 99 -4.54 20.08 7.90
CA ILE A 99 -5.05 18.73 7.80
C ILE A 99 -6.44 18.68 8.45
N LYS A 100 -7.43 18.35 7.65
CA LYS A 100 -8.82 18.11 8.05
C LYS A 100 -9.04 16.65 8.43
N GLU A 101 -9.80 16.45 9.50
CA GLU A 101 -10.29 15.12 9.89
C GLU A 101 -11.33 14.62 8.89
N GLY A 102 -11.29 13.32 8.58
CA GLY A 102 -12.21 12.66 7.65
C GLY A 102 -11.95 12.90 6.16
N ALA A 103 -11.04 13.82 5.82
CA ALA A 103 -10.62 14.05 4.44
C ALA A 103 -9.74 12.90 3.90
N ASN A 104 -9.74 12.72 2.58
CA ASN A 104 -8.89 11.75 1.89
C ASN A 104 -7.71 12.47 1.25
N TYR A 105 -6.52 11.91 1.42
CA TYR A 105 -5.30 12.46 0.88
C TYR A 105 -4.58 11.44 0.00
N ILE A 106 -3.92 11.98 -1.03
CA ILE A 106 -2.82 11.31 -1.72
C ILE A 106 -1.50 11.93 -1.25
N VAL A 107 -0.42 11.16 -1.34
CA VAL A 107 0.92 11.67 -1.01
C VAL A 107 1.79 11.73 -2.25
N ASN A 108 2.52 12.84 -2.36
CA ASN A 108 3.53 13.10 -3.38
C ASN A 108 4.87 13.37 -2.72
N ASN A 109 5.96 13.01 -3.40
CA ASN A 109 7.30 13.41 -3.01
C ASN A 109 7.87 14.32 -4.10
N VAL A 110 8.16 15.57 -3.75
CA VAL A 110 8.75 16.56 -4.66
C VAL A 110 10.11 16.93 -4.09
N GLU A 111 11.17 16.57 -4.81
CA GLU A 111 12.56 16.88 -4.44
C GLU A 111 12.94 16.45 -3.01
N GLY A 112 12.41 15.31 -2.55
CA GLY A 112 12.68 14.77 -1.21
C GLY A 112 11.76 15.30 -0.11
N VAL A 113 10.83 16.20 -0.43
CA VAL A 113 9.82 16.70 0.49
C VAL A 113 8.50 15.97 0.27
N TRP A 114 7.98 15.37 1.33
CA TRP A 114 6.65 14.77 1.33
C TRP A 114 5.56 15.84 1.39
N MET A 115 4.54 15.70 0.56
CA MET A 115 3.40 16.60 0.46
C MET A 115 2.10 15.81 0.41
N LEU A 116 1.07 16.31 1.08
CA LEU A 116 -0.29 15.78 1.01
C LEU A 116 -1.15 16.66 0.12
N GLU A 117 -1.96 16.02 -0.71
CA GLU A 117 -2.95 16.67 -1.57
C GLU A 117 -4.32 16.09 -1.24
N GLU A 118 -5.24 16.95 -0.81
CA GLU A 118 -6.63 16.56 -0.54
C GLU A 118 -7.30 16.17 -1.86
N LYS A 119 -8.01 15.04 -1.84
CA LYS A 119 -8.78 14.56 -2.99
C LYS A 119 -10.20 14.26 -2.57
N ASP A 120 -11.13 14.91 -3.26
CA ASP A 120 -12.54 14.55 -3.19
C ASP A 120 -12.75 13.16 -3.81
N GLY A 121 -13.55 12.33 -3.15
CA GLY A 121 -13.86 11.00 -3.65
C GLY A 121 -14.28 10.05 -2.53
N SER A 122 -15.59 9.88 -2.36
CA SER A 122 -16.15 8.76 -1.60
C SER A 122 -16.26 7.54 -2.54
N GLY A 123 -15.50 6.49 -2.28
CA GLY A 123 -15.53 5.31 -3.14
C GLY A 123 -14.58 4.20 -2.72
N ASN A 124 -14.56 3.16 -3.55
CA ASN A 124 -13.69 2.00 -3.43
C ASN A 124 -13.09 1.69 -4.80
N PHE A 125 -12.19 0.70 -4.82
CA PHE A 125 -11.51 0.26 -6.03
C PHE A 125 -12.43 -0.05 -7.23
N SER A 126 -13.69 -0.44 -7.00
CA SER A 126 -14.62 -0.75 -8.09
C SER A 126 -14.98 0.47 -8.93
N ASN A 127 -14.92 1.69 -8.36
CA ASN A 127 -15.20 2.92 -9.09
C ASN A 127 -13.98 3.35 -9.97
N PRO A 128 -14.13 3.50 -11.29
CA PRO A 128 -13.05 3.97 -12.17
C PRO A 128 -12.46 5.33 -11.77
N GLU A 129 -13.29 6.30 -11.39
CA GLU A 129 -12.81 7.63 -10.98
C GLU A 129 -11.96 7.54 -9.71
N TYR A 130 -12.35 6.67 -8.78
CA TYR A 130 -11.56 6.42 -7.57
C TYR A 130 -10.20 5.83 -7.92
N ARG A 131 -10.14 4.86 -8.85
CA ARG A 131 -8.87 4.27 -9.28
C ARG A 131 -7.94 5.28 -9.92
N GLU A 132 -8.46 6.23 -10.69
CA GLU A 132 -7.66 7.27 -11.32
C GLU A 132 -7.17 8.31 -10.30
N ARG A 133 -7.99 8.68 -9.32
CA ARG A 133 -7.64 9.67 -8.28
C ARG A 133 -6.63 9.15 -7.27
N PHE A 134 -6.72 7.88 -6.89
CA PHE A 134 -5.91 7.28 -5.82
C PHE A 134 -4.86 6.30 -6.33
N ILE A 135 -4.56 6.30 -7.62
CA ILE A 135 -3.59 5.39 -8.25
C ILE A 135 -2.22 5.43 -7.57
N VAL A 136 -1.54 4.29 -7.55
CA VAL A 136 -0.14 4.16 -7.17
C VAL A 136 0.64 3.65 -8.37
N GLY A 137 1.62 4.45 -8.77
CA GLY A 137 2.65 4.13 -9.72
C GLY A 137 3.98 3.85 -9.04
N LYS A 138 4.98 3.54 -9.86
CA LYS A 138 6.37 3.36 -9.46
C LYS A 138 7.26 4.23 -10.34
N ASP A 139 8.23 4.89 -9.72
CA ASP A 139 9.22 5.68 -10.47
C ASP A 139 10.31 4.78 -11.09
N ASN A 140 11.18 5.38 -11.92
CA ASN A 140 12.31 4.66 -12.53
C ASN A 140 13.33 4.12 -11.49
N ASN A 141 13.30 4.62 -10.25
CA ASN A 141 14.17 4.20 -9.14
C ASN A 141 13.49 3.17 -8.21
N GLY A 142 12.26 2.77 -8.51
CA GLY A 142 11.51 1.80 -7.71
C GLY A 142 10.75 2.38 -6.52
N LYS A 143 10.63 3.70 -6.37
CA LYS A 143 9.82 4.36 -5.32
C LYS A 143 8.36 4.48 -5.73
N TYR A 144 7.44 4.44 -4.77
CA TYR A 144 6.02 4.61 -5.06
C TYR A 144 5.65 6.09 -5.24
N CYS A 145 4.68 6.35 -6.10
CA CYS A 145 4.23 7.69 -6.45
C CYS A 145 2.74 7.68 -6.80
N GLN A 146 1.99 8.73 -6.46
CA GLN A 146 0.54 8.77 -6.74
C GLN A 146 0.14 9.74 -7.86
N LYS A 147 1.09 10.56 -8.31
CA LYS A 147 0.91 11.42 -9.47
C LYS A 147 1.64 10.81 -10.66
N LEU A 148 0.88 10.28 -11.62
CA LEU A 148 1.44 9.75 -12.85
C LEU A 148 2.10 10.89 -13.64
N THR A 149 3.38 10.72 -13.94
CA THR A 149 4.23 11.65 -14.69
C THR A 149 5.08 10.83 -15.67
N SER A 150 5.97 11.48 -16.43
CA SER A 150 6.96 10.77 -17.25
C SER A 150 7.81 9.78 -16.44
N ASP A 151 8.09 10.13 -15.18
CA ASP A 151 8.93 9.33 -14.29
C ASP A 151 8.11 8.34 -13.46
N CYS A 152 6.84 8.64 -13.15
CA CYS A 152 5.95 7.78 -12.38
C CYS A 152 5.01 6.96 -13.28
N LYS A 153 5.29 5.66 -13.43
CA LYS A 153 4.54 4.76 -14.32
C LYS A 153 3.56 3.88 -13.55
N LYS A 154 2.46 3.52 -14.21
CA LYS A 154 1.43 2.63 -13.67
C LYS A 154 1.97 1.21 -13.43
N ILE A 155 1.61 0.62 -12.30
CA ILE A 155 1.99 -0.74 -11.90
C ILE A 155 0.90 -1.75 -12.38
N PRO A 156 1.26 -2.98 -12.80
CA PRO A 156 0.31 -3.96 -13.38
C PRO A 156 -0.89 -4.32 -12.50
N LEU A 157 -0.73 -4.34 -11.18
CA LEU A 157 -1.80 -4.69 -10.23
C LEU A 157 -2.74 -3.51 -9.89
N ASN A 158 -2.53 -2.36 -10.54
CA ASN A 158 -3.35 -1.15 -10.42
C ASN A 158 -3.61 -0.71 -8.97
N TYR A 159 -2.62 -0.81 -8.08
CA TYR A 159 -2.75 -0.39 -6.69
C TYR A 159 -3.35 1.01 -6.55
N THR A 160 -4.21 1.17 -5.55
CA THR A 160 -4.71 2.48 -5.10
C THR A 160 -4.39 2.67 -3.62
N ARG A 161 -3.96 3.88 -3.22
CA ARG A 161 -3.70 4.24 -1.83
C ARG A 161 -4.52 5.48 -1.47
N LYS A 162 -5.26 5.41 -0.36
CA LYS A 162 -5.85 6.58 0.29
C LYS A 162 -5.34 6.71 1.72
N ILE A 163 -5.08 7.93 2.13
CA ILE A 163 -4.70 8.29 3.49
C ILE A 163 -5.88 9.05 4.10
N GLN A 164 -6.31 8.66 5.28
CA GLN A 164 -7.40 9.25 6.03
C GLN A 164 -6.92 9.58 7.43
N ILE A 165 -7.26 10.76 7.92
CA ILE A 165 -6.89 11.19 9.27
C ILE A 165 -8.17 11.18 10.09
N LYS A 166 -8.26 10.26 11.05
CA LYS A 166 -9.48 10.01 11.82
C LYS A 166 -9.63 10.98 12.98
N GLU A 167 -8.53 11.27 13.64
CA GLU A 167 -8.46 12.07 14.86
C GLU A 167 -7.11 12.75 14.87
N SER A 168 -7.09 14.05 15.16
CA SER A 168 -5.88 14.86 15.07
C SER A 168 -5.82 15.84 16.23
N ASP A 169 -5.11 15.42 17.28
CA ASP A 169 -4.80 16.23 18.46
C ASP A 169 -3.33 16.64 18.55
N MET A 170 -3.08 17.66 19.39
CA MET A 170 -1.74 18.12 19.74
C MET A 170 -0.85 17.08 20.44
N GLN A 171 -1.28 15.84 20.66
CA GLN A 171 -0.44 14.79 21.26
C GLN A 171 -0.53 13.48 20.49
N GLU A 172 -1.66 13.24 19.84
CA GLU A 172 -1.97 11.99 19.15
C GLU A 172 -2.60 12.32 17.79
N MET A 173 -2.14 11.64 16.74
CA MET A 173 -2.76 11.72 15.41
C MET A 173 -3.00 10.31 14.91
N SER A 174 -4.25 9.98 14.61
CA SER A 174 -4.68 8.68 14.12
C SER A 174 -4.75 8.71 12.59
N VAL A 175 -3.83 7.98 11.96
CA VAL A 175 -3.70 7.90 10.50
C VAL A 175 -4.14 6.51 10.05
N LYS A 176 -5.12 6.47 9.16
CA LYS A 176 -5.57 5.28 8.45
C LYS A 176 -5.05 5.32 7.02
N VAL A 177 -4.31 4.31 6.61
CA VAL A 177 -3.94 4.13 5.20
C VAL A 177 -4.64 2.89 4.66
N VAL A 178 -5.37 3.07 3.57
CA VAL A 178 -6.09 1.98 2.89
C VAL A 178 -5.49 1.79 1.52
N VAL A 179 -5.04 0.57 1.25
CA VAL A 179 -4.53 0.16 -0.05
C VAL A 179 -5.43 -0.92 -0.63
N GLU A 180 -5.86 -0.73 -1.87
CA GLU A 180 -6.72 -1.67 -2.60
C GLU A 180 -6.07 -2.04 -3.94
N TRP A 181 -6.24 -3.29 -4.38
CA TRP A 181 -5.70 -3.77 -5.66
C TRP A 181 -6.54 -4.88 -6.25
N GLN A 182 -6.37 -5.11 -7.56
CA GLN A 182 -7.00 -6.23 -8.25
C GLN A 182 -6.01 -7.39 -8.38
N ASP A 183 -6.40 -8.54 -7.86
CA ASP A 183 -5.68 -9.80 -8.08
C ASP A 183 -6.18 -10.42 -9.40
N GLN A 184 -5.28 -11.02 -10.20
CA GLN A 184 -5.65 -11.73 -11.43
C GLN A 184 -6.50 -12.97 -11.14
N SER A 185 -6.34 -13.57 -9.96
CA SER A 185 -7.06 -14.78 -9.53
C SER A 185 -8.45 -14.50 -8.93
N SER A 186 -8.75 -13.25 -8.56
CA SER A 186 -10.00 -12.89 -7.89
C SER A 186 -10.80 -11.88 -8.69
N SER A 187 -12.12 -12.03 -8.74
CA SER A 187 -13.02 -11.01 -9.31
C SER A 187 -13.25 -9.83 -8.37
N LYS A 188 -12.92 -9.96 -7.07
CA LYS A 188 -13.10 -8.90 -6.07
C LYS A 188 -11.76 -8.23 -5.75
N PRO A 189 -11.75 -6.89 -5.59
CA PRO A 189 -10.55 -6.20 -5.15
C PRO A 189 -10.14 -6.65 -3.75
N ARG A 190 -8.85 -6.82 -3.56
CA ARG A 190 -8.22 -7.05 -2.25
C ARG A 190 -7.95 -5.71 -1.59
N LYS A 191 -7.86 -5.73 -0.26
CA LYS A 191 -7.73 -4.54 0.55
C LYS A 191 -6.87 -4.80 1.78
N VAL A 192 -6.01 -3.85 2.11
CA VAL A 192 -5.23 -3.77 3.34
C VAL A 192 -5.52 -2.42 3.99
N GLU A 193 -5.79 -2.42 5.28
CA GLU A 193 -5.87 -1.22 6.09
C GLU A 193 -4.77 -1.27 7.16
N ILE A 194 -4.02 -0.19 7.28
CA ILE A 194 -3.10 0.01 8.40
C ILE A 194 -3.56 1.26 9.13
N ASP A 195 -3.87 1.09 10.42
CA ASP A 195 -4.15 2.17 11.35
C ASP A 195 -2.89 2.37 12.21
N ASN A 196 -2.37 3.60 12.27
CA ASN A 196 -1.29 3.94 13.17
C ASN A 196 -1.64 5.19 14.00
N LEU A 197 -1.32 5.11 15.29
CA LEU A 197 -1.54 6.16 16.25
C LEU A 197 -0.21 6.82 16.58
N LEU A 198 0.00 8.00 16.01
CA LEU A 198 1.26 8.71 16.13
C LEU A 198 1.29 9.53 17.44
N LYS A 199 1.91 9.01 18.49
CA LYS A 199 2.01 9.64 19.83
C LYS A 199 3.35 10.34 20.12
N ASN A 200 3.42 11.07 21.24
CA ASN A 200 4.67 11.44 21.95
C ASN A 200 5.72 12.21 21.14
N TYR A 201 5.32 13.05 20.20
CA TYR A 201 6.25 13.86 19.40
C TYR A 201 6.81 15.09 20.14
N LYS A 202 6.45 15.26 21.43
CA LYS A 202 6.76 16.45 22.25
C LYS A 202 7.66 16.18 23.45
N LYS A 203 8.26 15.00 23.56
CA LYS A 203 9.30 14.76 24.58
C LYS A 203 10.66 15.12 24.04
#